data_AF-A0A520J078-F1
#
_entry.id   AF-A0A520J078-F1
#
_cell.length_a   1.000
_cell.length_b   1.000
_cell.length_c   1.000
_cell.angle_alpha   90.00
_cell.angle_beta   90.00
_cell.angle_gamma   90.00
#
_symmetry.space_group_name_H-M   'P 1'
#
loop_
_entity.id
_entity.type
_entity.pdbx_description
1 polymer ?
#
loop_
_entity_poly.entity_id
_entity_poly.type
_entity_poly.pdbx_seq_one_letter_code
_entity_poly.pdbx_strand_id
1 'polypeptide(L)'
;MNNYLKKYTLVIGLLAMCWSACKTEPDFINGTPSPYIANLDLRRLHRGGDAQLTKEAMAGAVYLRGQVISDHSGGNLPKGLLFVQNARKISATADSLRGIAINIGQAAESYSPGDSVHVKIEGGVLKRLDGILQITGLDASAVERKATGVTLRTTSVSAVTLALAPENFESCLAMVYNCNFEPNIGVEQLLGIKTFNEGSGEMQMNVSATAIFKDVLLPWSAVVQGIMIPSSESNVPKIWPRVQSDFTATSIVVDPTVPLGPNPAIITGYFANPSGSDANHEYIQFKATQDLDFRQTPFAVTTTNNAGASTPTGPPMNGWATGGLRTYKFNITRGTVAKGSFFYVGGYKLIAGVTSTDISQANWVVSKLYSNDETGDDGVGVKTANLLANSGNAAGIAIFPTTTVDLNSIPSDVVFYAGTGNAFIEGYGYAICDNDFYKRYNGTTFQPFYRQGNNTGKVAANPTDARFTYLGGVYDAGAKVWKTKRSNKTVAVAKASELSVIEAMDGATIVEN
;
A
#
# COMPACT_ATOMS: atom_id res chain seq x y z
N MET A 1 20.94 -74.88 65.09
CA MET A 1 20.37 -74.15 63.94
C MET A 1 21.53 -73.74 63.02
N ASN A 2 21.61 -74.33 61.82
CA ASN A 2 22.77 -74.30 60.93
C ASN A 2 23.21 -72.87 60.54
N ASN A 3 24.53 -72.62 60.43
CA ASN A 3 25.12 -71.32 60.06
C ASN A 3 24.59 -70.75 58.72
N TYR A 4 24.09 -71.62 57.83
CA TYR A 4 23.40 -71.22 56.61
C TYR A 4 22.06 -70.53 56.88
N LEU A 5 21.27 -71.03 57.84
CA LEU A 5 19.95 -70.47 58.14
C LEU A 5 20.08 -69.02 58.61
N LYS A 6 21.05 -68.71 59.50
CA LYS A 6 21.31 -67.33 59.96
C LYS A 6 21.71 -66.38 58.83
N LYS A 7 22.52 -66.81 57.86
CA LYS A 7 22.91 -65.99 56.71
C LYS A 7 21.70 -65.68 55.80
N TYR A 8 20.85 -66.68 55.54
CA TYR A 8 19.64 -66.47 54.75
C TYR A 8 18.59 -65.61 55.48
N THR A 9 18.45 -65.72 56.81
CA THR A 9 17.54 -64.83 57.56
C THR A 9 18.00 -63.38 57.52
N LEU A 10 19.31 -63.14 57.54
CA LEU A 10 19.89 -61.79 57.48
C LEU A 10 19.71 -61.16 56.09
N VAL A 11 19.92 -61.95 55.02
CA VAL A 11 19.72 -61.50 53.63
C VAL A 11 18.23 -61.24 53.34
N ILE A 12 17.33 -62.10 53.82
CA ILE A 12 15.88 -61.90 53.67
C ILE A 12 15.40 -60.70 54.48
N GLY A 13 15.95 -60.48 55.68
CA GLY A 13 15.67 -59.28 56.48
C GLY A 13 16.12 -57.99 55.80
N LEU A 14 17.30 -57.99 55.16
CA LEU A 14 17.80 -56.87 54.37
C LEU A 14 16.95 -56.60 53.12
N LEU A 15 16.50 -57.64 52.42
CA LEU A 15 15.60 -57.50 51.26
C LEU A 15 14.21 -56.97 51.66
N ALA A 16 13.68 -57.38 52.82
CA ALA A 16 12.42 -56.86 53.34
C ALA A 16 12.51 -55.39 53.79
N MET A 17 13.67 -54.95 54.31
CA MET A 17 13.93 -53.53 54.60
C MET A 17 14.06 -52.69 53.32
N CYS A 18 14.64 -53.23 52.25
CA CYS A 18 14.71 -52.55 50.96
C CYS A 18 13.33 -52.38 50.29
N TRP A 19 12.39 -53.30 50.50
CA TRP A 19 11.01 -53.16 50.01
C TRP A 19 10.14 -52.20 50.84
N SER A 20 10.47 -51.98 52.11
CA SER A 20 9.77 -51.02 52.99
C SER A 20 10.39 -49.62 52.99
N ALA A 21 11.60 -49.46 52.44
CA ALA A 21 12.26 -48.16 52.24
C ALA A 21 11.79 -47.42 50.97
N CYS A 22 10.93 -48.04 50.15
CA CYS A 22 10.30 -47.35 49.04
C CYS A 22 9.19 -46.44 49.59
N LYS A 23 9.54 -45.20 49.94
CA LYS A 23 8.56 -44.14 50.16
C LYS A 23 7.72 -43.99 48.89
N THR A 24 6.53 -44.57 48.89
CA THR A 24 5.46 -44.18 47.97
C THR A 24 4.85 -42.89 48.52
N GLU A 25 5.58 -41.77 48.45
CA GLU A 25 4.93 -40.47 48.57
C GLU A 25 4.25 -40.19 47.22
N PRO A 26 2.91 -40.16 47.13
CA PRO A 26 2.22 -39.83 45.88
C PRO A 26 2.43 -38.36 45.45
N ASP A 27 3.09 -37.56 46.29
CA ASP A 27 3.06 -36.09 46.23
C ASP A 27 4.42 -35.48 45.84
N PHE A 28 5.13 -36.06 44.86
CA PHE A 28 6.46 -35.54 44.48
C PHE A 28 6.43 -34.12 43.86
N ILE A 29 5.27 -33.56 43.49
CA ILE A 29 5.17 -32.12 43.17
C ILE A 29 3.78 -31.60 43.59
N ASN A 30 3.60 -31.24 44.87
CA ASN A 30 2.45 -30.42 45.33
C ASN A 30 2.62 -28.94 44.90
N GLY A 31 2.79 -28.71 43.59
CA GLY A 31 2.73 -27.37 43.03
C GLY A 31 1.27 -26.93 42.96
N THR A 32 0.89 -25.89 43.70
CA THR A 32 -0.43 -25.29 43.54
C THR A 32 -0.56 -24.73 42.13
N PRO A 33 -1.53 -25.19 41.32
CA PRO A 33 -1.75 -24.65 39.98
C PRO A 33 -1.93 -23.13 40.04
N SER A 34 -1.35 -22.42 39.05
CA SER A 34 -1.53 -20.98 38.93
C SER A 34 -3.02 -20.64 38.88
N PRO A 35 -3.50 -19.64 39.65
CA PRO A 35 -4.89 -19.21 39.56
C PRO A 35 -5.19 -18.48 38.24
N TYR A 36 -4.17 -18.24 37.39
CA TYR A 36 -4.28 -17.57 36.10
C TYR A 36 -4.14 -18.54 34.92
N ILE A 37 -5.03 -18.42 33.94
CA ILE A 37 -4.94 -19.06 32.63
C ILE A 37 -4.47 -18.07 31.55
N ALA A 38 -3.65 -18.53 30.60
CA ALA A 38 -3.26 -17.75 29.43
C ALA A 38 -4.31 -17.89 28.32
N ASN A 39 -4.46 -16.86 27.48
CA ASN A 39 -5.43 -16.86 26.38
C ASN A 39 -5.20 -18.01 25.39
N LEU A 40 -3.94 -18.40 25.18
CA LEU A 40 -3.60 -19.56 24.36
C LEU A 40 -4.24 -20.85 24.88
N ASP A 41 -4.20 -21.10 26.19
CA ASP A 41 -4.75 -22.32 26.78
C ASP A 41 -6.28 -22.21 26.94
N LEU A 42 -6.78 -21.03 27.34
CA LEU A 42 -8.22 -20.76 27.44
C LEU A 42 -8.95 -21.05 26.12
N ARG A 43 -8.41 -20.57 24.99
CA ARG A 43 -9.03 -20.77 23.67
C ARG A 43 -9.13 -22.25 23.27
N ARG A 44 -8.24 -23.11 23.77
CA ARG A 44 -8.24 -24.57 23.50
C ARG A 44 -9.36 -25.32 24.22
N LEU A 45 -10.01 -24.68 25.19
CA LEU A 45 -11.19 -25.25 25.86
C LEU A 45 -12.40 -25.29 24.92
N HIS A 46 -12.48 -24.38 23.94
CA HIS A 46 -13.54 -24.37 22.95
C HIS A 46 -13.27 -25.37 21.83
N ARG A 47 -14.00 -26.49 21.81
CA ARG A 47 -13.85 -27.60 20.85
C ARG A 47 -15.05 -27.76 19.92
N GLY A 48 -15.57 -26.64 19.42
CA GLY A 48 -16.71 -26.61 18.49
C GLY A 48 -18.09 -26.47 19.15
N GLY A 49 -18.14 -26.35 20.48
CA GLY A 49 -19.35 -26.05 21.24
C GLY A 49 -19.05 -25.21 22.47
N ASP A 50 -20.11 -24.71 23.11
CA ASP A 50 -20.03 -23.89 24.32
C ASP A 50 -19.25 -24.60 25.43
N ALA A 51 -18.26 -23.92 25.99
CA ALA A 51 -17.42 -24.43 27.07
C ALA A 51 -17.70 -23.66 28.36
N GLN A 52 -18.22 -24.35 29.37
CA GLN A 52 -18.39 -23.81 30.72
C GLN A 52 -17.03 -23.62 31.38
N LEU A 53 -16.77 -22.42 31.90
CA LEU A 53 -15.50 -22.08 32.55
C LEU A 53 -15.58 -22.44 34.04
N THR A 54 -15.34 -23.71 34.36
CA THR A 54 -15.17 -24.16 35.74
C THR A 54 -13.69 -24.28 36.12
N LYS A 55 -13.40 -24.26 37.42
CA LYS A 55 -12.04 -24.44 37.93
C LYS A 55 -11.40 -25.75 37.45
N GLU A 56 -12.18 -26.82 37.38
CA GLU A 56 -11.71 -28.14 36.90
C GLU A 56 -11.36 -28.08 35.41
N ALA A 57 -12.22 -27.48 34.58
CA ALA A 57 -11.99 -27.34 33.15
C ALA A 57 -10.76 -26.47 32.83
N MET A 58 -10.46 -25.50 33.71
CA MET A 58 -9.32 -24.59 33.60
C MET A 58 -8.08 -25.06 34.39
N ALA A 59 -8.03 -26.33 34.79
CA ALA A 59 -6.90 -26.94 35.51
C ALA A 59 -6.47 -26.16 36.78
N GLY A 60 -7.45 -25.66 37.54
CA GLY A 60 -7.25 -24.93 38.79
C GLY A 60 -7.24 -23.41 38.65
N ALA A 61 -7.16 -22.88 37.43
CA ALA A 61 -7.24 -21.44 37.20
C ALA A 61 -8.68 -20.91 37.32
N VAL A 62 -8.82 -19.67 37.77
CA VAL A 62 -10.11 -18.97 37.92
C VAL A 62 -10.05 -17.53 37.38
N TYR A 63 -8.84 -17.00 37.16
CA TYR A 63 -8.59 -15.68 36.62
C TYR A 63 -7.93 -15.75 35.24
N LEU A 64 -8.17 -14.71 34.46
CA LEU A 64 -7.37 -14.31 33.31
C LEU A 64 -6.68 -13.00 33.65
N ARG A 65 -5.39 -12.86 33.34
CA ARG A 65 -4.70 -11.57 33.40
C ARG A 65 -4.35 -11.11 32.01
N GLY A 66 -4.50 -9.83 31.70
CA GLY A 66 -4.10 -9.33 30.40
C GLY A 66 -4.16 -7.82 30.29
N GLN A 67 -3.80 -7.36 29.10
CA GLN A 67 -3.84 -5.95 28.72
C GLN A 67 -5.10 -5.71 27.90
N VAL A 68 -5.87 -4.68 28.29
CA VAL A 68 -6.99 -4.17 27.51
C VAL A 68 -6.45 -3.51 26.24
N ILE A 69 -7.01 -3.91 25.10
CA ILE A 69 -6.67 -3.35 23.79
C ILE A 69 -7.86 -2.67 23.10
N SER A 70 -9.08 -2.90 23.57
CA SER A 70 -10.26 -2.20 23.08
C SER A 70 -10.21 -0.71 23.41
N ASP A 71 -10.54 0.11 22.42
CA ASP A 71 -10.83 1.53 22.58
C ASP A 71 -12.23 1.77 21.99
N HIS A 72 -13.19 2.09 22.86
CA HIS A 72 -14.57 2.33 22.43
C HIS A 72 -14.83 3.80 22.06
N SER A 73 -13.86 4.71 22.31
CA SER A 73 -14.02 6.15 22.06
C SER A 73 -14.24 6.49 20.58
N GLY A 74 -13.72 5.68 19.66
CA GLY A 74 -13.90 5.87 18.23
C GLY A 74 -15.21 5.31 17.67
N GLY A 75 -15.99 4.59 18.47
CA GLY A 75 -17.30 4.05 18.08
C GLY A 75 -17.28 2.94 17.02
N ASN A 76 -16.10 2.40 16.69
CA ASN A 76 -15.98 1.38 15.64
C ASN A 76 -16.13 -0.06 16.17
N LEU A 77 -15.77 -0.34 17.43
CA LEU A 77 -15.77 -1.71 17.97
C LEU A 77 -17.19 -2.23 18.27
N PRO A 78 -17.40 -3.57 18.28
CA PRO A 78 -18.65 -4.16 18.76
C PRO A 78 -18.94 -3.75 20.20
N LYS A 79 -20.18 -3.32 20.46
CA LYS A 79 -20.61 -2.86 21.78
C LYS A 79 -20.55 -3.99 22.81
N GLY A 80 -20.19 -3.62 24.03
CA GLY A 80 -20.23 -4.52 25.19
C GLY A 80 -19.05 -5.48 25.33
N LEU A 81 -18.12 -5.47 24.39
CA LEU A 81 -16.95 -6.35 24.40
C LEU A 81 -15.70 -5.65 24.94
N LEU A 82 -15.12 -6.24 25.99
CA LEU A 82 -13.78 -5.92 26.46
C LEU A 82 -12.79 -6.85 25.75
N PHE A 83 -11.89 -6.29 24.93
CA PHE A 83 -10.86 -7.09 24.26
C PHE A 83 -9.59 -7.09 25.11
N VAL A 84 -9.14 -8.28 25.50
CA VAL A 84 -7.97 -8.47 26.35
C VAL A 84 -7.00 -9.42 25.67
N GLN A 85 -5.72 -9.05 25.64
CA GLN A 85 -4.65 -9.92 25.13
C GLN A 85 -3.61 -10.21 26.23
N ASN A 86 -3.04 -11.41 26.16
CA ASN A 86 -1.89 -11.78 26.99
C ASN A 86 -0.96 -12.71 26.22
N ALA A 87 0.29 -12.74 26.65
CA ALA A 87 1.28 -13.67 26.16
C ALA A 87 1.96 -14.36 27.34
N ARG A 88 2.20 -15.66 27.21
CA ARG A 88 3.25 -16.38 27.90
C ARG A 88 4.43 -16.56 26.95
N LYS A 89 5.63 -16.53 27.49
CA LYS A 89 6.83 -16.86 26.73
C LYS A 89 6.82 -18.37 26.47
N ILE A 90 6.84 -18.79 25.20
CA ILE A 90 6.91 -20.22 24.84
C ILE A 90 8.38 -20.61 24.61
N SER A 91 9.13 -19.75 23.93
CA SER A 91 10.57 -19.93 23.73
C SER A 91 11.30 -18.58 23.72
N ALA A 92 12.60 -18.58 23.40
CA ALA A 92 13.35 -17.35 23.18
C ALA A 92 12.87 -16.54 21.96
N THR A 93 12.25 -17.20 20.96
CA THR A 93 11.90 -16.62 19.65
C THR A 93 10.41 -16.69 19.31
N ALA A 94 9.60 -17.37 20.12
CA ALA A 94 8.16 -17.52 19.92
C ALA A 94 7.37 -17.10 21.17
N ASP A 95 6.35 -16.27 20.95
CA ASP A 95 5.37 -15.92 21.98
C ASP A 95 4.03 -16.63 21.77
N SER A 96 3.20 -16.56 22.81
CA SER A 96 1.83 -17.08 22.78
C SER A 96 0.78 -15.99 22.67
N LEU A 97 1.11 -14.80 22.15
CA LEU A 97 0.20 -13.65 22.24
C LEU A 97 -1.15 -14.02 21.61
N ARG A 98 -2.20 -14.05 22.43
CA ARG A 98 -3.55 -14.35 21.98
C ARG A 98 -4.52 -13.38 22.60
N GLY A 99 -5.53 -13.02 21.83
CA GLY A 99 -6.65 -12.19 22.25
C GLY A 99 -7.85 -13.01 22.67
N ILE A 100 -8.70 -12.41 23.50
CA ILE A 100 -10.03 -12.90 23.80
C ILE A 100 -10.99 -11.71 23.96
N ALA A 101 -12.23 -11.87 23.49
CA ALA A 101 -13.30 -10.94 23.76
C ALA A 101 -14.06 -11.37 25.02
N ILE A 102 -14.44 -10.42 25.88
CA ILE A 102 -15.17 -10.68 27.12
C ILE A 102 -16.40 -9.77 27.10
N ASN A 103 -17.58 -10.36 27.04
CA ASN A 103 -18.82 -9.61 27.08
C ASN A 103 -19.14 -9.27 28.54
N ILE A 104 -19.00 -7.98 28.88
CA ILE A 104 -19.33 -7.40 30.18
C ILE A 104 -20.37 -6.27 30.04
N GLY A 105 -21.05 -6.20 28.90
CA GLY A 105 -21.99 -5.15 28.57
C GLY A 105 -21.35 -3.76 28.54
N GLN A 106 -22.15 -2.72 28.79
CA GLN A 106 -21.74 -1.31 28.68
C GLN A 106 -20.49 -0.96 29.49
N ALA A 107 -20.19 -1.70 30.57
CA ALA A 107 -19.00 -1.51 31.38
C ALA A 107 -17.68 -1.64 30.60
N ALA A 108 -17.67 -2.29 29.43
CA ALA A 108 -16.50 -2.36 28.57
C ALA A 108 -15.96 -0.98 28.16
N GLU A 109 -16.84 0.03 28.03
CA GLU A 109 -16.47 1.41 27.67
C GLU A 109 -15.71 2.13 28.80
N SER A 110 -15.73 1.61 30.03
CA SER A 110 -15.03 2.19 31.18
C SER A 110 -13.54 1.81 31.27
N TYR A 111 -13.06 0.96 30.35
CA TYR A 111 -11.67 0.50 30.28
C TYR A 111 -10.95 1.12 29.09
N SER A 112 -9.69 1.50 29.31
CA SER A 112 -8.88 2.16 28.28
C SER A 112 -7.79 1.23 27.75
N PRO A 113 -7.34 1.42 26.49
CA PRO A 113 -6.17 0.70 25.98
C PRO A 113 -4.96 0.87 26.90
N GLY A 114 -4.30 -0.24 27.22
CA GLY A 114 -3.15 -0.25 28.13
C GLY A 114 -3.52 -0.45 29.60
N ASP A 115 -4.81 -0.54 29.95
CA ASP A 115 -5.20 -1.04 31.26
C ASP A 115 -4.74 -2.49 31.43
N SER A 116 -4.08 -2.79 32.55
CA SER A 116 -3.83 -4.17 32.97
C SER A 116 -4.97 -4.62 33.85
N VAL A 117 -5.61 -5.74 33.50
CA VAL A 117 -6.78 -6.26 34.21
C VAL A 117 -6.57 -7.70 34.65
N HIS A 118 -7.14 -8.02 35.81
CA HIS A 118 -7.43 -9.38 36.23
C HIS A 118 -8.93 -9.60 36.10
N VAL A 119 -9.33 -10.63 35.36
CA VAL A 119 -10.74 -10.96 35.12
C VAL A 119 -11.04 -12.30 35.76
N LYS A 120 -11.99 -12.35 36.70
CA LYS A 120 -12.51 -13.61 37.23
C LYS A 120 -13.42 -14.21 36.16
N ILE A 121 -12.98 -15.32 35.56
CA ILE A 121 -13.68 -15.95 34.42
C ILE A 121 -14.44 -17.22 34.81
N GLU A 122 -14.22 -17.73 36.03
CA GLU A 122 -14.99 -18.84 36.60
C GLU A 122 -16.49 -18.50 36.64
N GLY A 123 -17.32 -19.42 36.15
CA GLY A 123 -18.77 -19.25 36.01
C GLY A 123 -19.21 -18.64 34.68
N GLY A 124 -18.27 -18.17 33.86
CA GLY A 124 -18.54 -17.71 32.49
C GLY A 124 -18.69 -18.85 31.49
N VAL A 125 -19.17 -18.52 30.28
CA VAL A 125 -19.30 -19.44 29.14
C VAL A 125 -18.45 -18.95 27.98
N LEU A 126 -17.49 -19.75 27.55
CA LEU A 126 -16.67 -19.52 26.36
C LEU A 126 -17.39 -20.08 25.12
N LYS A 127 -17.80 -19.21 24.21
CA LYS A 127 -18.54 -19.59 23.01
C LYS A 127 -18.34 -18.63 21.84
N ARG A 128 -18.73 -19.04 20.64
CA ARG A 128 -18.80 -18.17 19.45
C ARG A 128 -20.13 -17.40 19.48
N LEU A 129 -20.07 -16.06 19.39
CA LEU A 129 -21.24 -15.21 19.14
C LEU A 129 -20.85 -14.20 18.06
N ASP A 130 -21.71 -14.02 17.05
CA ASP A 130 -21.45 -13.11 15.92
C ASP A 130 -20.09 -13.34 15.25
N GLY A 131 -19.67 -14.60 15.17
CA GLY A 131 -18.37 -15.01 14.63
C GLY A 131 -17.20 -14.89 15.60
N ILE A 132 -17.32 -14.17 16.72
CA ILE A 132 -16.23 -13.89 17.67
C ILE A 132 -16.19 -14.94 18.78
N LEU A 133 -15.01 -15.50 19.08
CA LEU A 133 -14.83 -16.31 20.28
C LEU A 133 -14.78 -15.40 21.51
N GLN A 134 -15.78 -15.53 22.39
CA GLN A 134 -15.95 -14.65 23.52
C GLN A 134 -16.38 -15.38 24.80
N ILE A 135 -16.07 -14.77 25.95
CA ILE A 135 -16.59 -15.18 27.26
C ILE A 135 -17.87 -14.39 27.54
N THR A 136 -18.92 -15.08 27.96
CA THR A 136 -20.23 -14.50 28.33
C THR A 136 -20.62 -14.89 29.75
N GLY A 137 -21.66 -14.26 30.29
CA GLY A 137 -22.13 -14.52 31.66
C GLY A 137 -21.32 -13.81 32.76
N LEU A 138 -20.51 -12.81 32.39
CA LEU A 138 -19.75 -11.98 33.30
C LEU A 138 -20.28 -10.55 33.30
N ASP A 139 -20.03 -9.80 34.37
CA ASP A 139 -20.35 -8.38 34.50
C ASP A 139 -19.11 -7.56 34.89
N ALA A 140 -19.30 -6.27 35.14
CA ALA A 140 -18.22 -5.35 35.51
C ALA A 140 -17.45 -5.78 36.78
N SER A 141 -18.12 -6.42 37.74
CA SER A 141 -17.52 -6.85 39.00
C SER A 141 -16.50 -7.99 38.83
N ALA A 142 -16.56 -8.70 37.70
CA ALA A 142 -15.60 -9.72 37.35
C ALA A 142 -14.23 -9.13 36.95
N VAL A 143 -14.16 -7.85 36.61
CA VAL A 143 -12.96 -7.21 36.08
C VAL A 143 -12.35 -6.26 37.10
N GLU A 144 -11.09 -6.50 37.44
CA GLU A 144 -10.31 -5.65 38.34
C GLU A 144 -9.14 -5.02 37.61
N ARG A 145 -9.13 -3.69 37.53
CA ARG A 145 -8.00 -2.92 36.99
C ARG A 145 -6.84 -2.92 37.98
N LYS A 146 -5.67 -3.33 37.51
CA LYS A 146 -4.42 -3.40 38.29
C LYS A 146 -3.42 -2.30 37.95
N ALA A 147 -3.43 -1.83 36.71
CA ALA A 147 -2.60 -0.72 36.25
C ALA A 147 -3.25 -0.03 35.06
N THR A 148 -2.81 1.20 34.76
CA THR A 148 -3.19 1.98 33.57
C THR A 148 -1.93 2.32 32.77
N GLY A 149 -2.09 2.65 31.48
CA GLY A 149 -0.99 3.19 30.66
C GLY A 149 0.14 2.20 30.34
N VAL A 150 -0.11 0.88 30.44
CA VAL A 150 0.87 -0.12 30.02
C VAL A 150 1.03 -0.08 28.50
N THR A 151 2.28 -0.05 28.02
CA THR A 151 2.58 -0.03 26.59
C THR A 151 1.91 -1.19 25.85
N LEU A 152 1.14 -0.86 24.82
CA LEU A 152 0.42 -1.84 24.01
C LEU A 152 1.40 -2.74 23.26
N ARG A 153 1.14 -4.05 23.28
CA ARG A 153 1.82 -4.99 22.37
C ARG A 153 1.06 -5.08 21.06
N THR A 154 1.73 -4.88 19.94
CA THR A 154 1.16 -5.03 18.60
C THR A 154 1.80 -6.20 17.88
N THR A 155 1.05 -6.86 17.00
CA THR A 155 1.56 -7.90 16.12
C THR A 155 1.49 -7.41 14.68
N SER A 156 2.60 -7.48 13.94
CA SER A 156 2.56 -7.25 12.50
C SER A 156 1.83 -8.40 11.81
N VAL A 157 0.90 -8.08 10.92
CA VAL A 157 0.11 -9.08 10.18
C VAL A 157 0.22 -8.81 8.68
N SER A 158 0.33 -9.89 7.91
CA SER A 158 0.25 -9.89 6.43
C SER A 158 -0.88 -10.80 5.97
N ALA A 159 -1.32 -10.65 4.72
CA ALA A 159 -2.38 -11.48 4.17
C ALA A 159 -2.03 -12.99 4.22
N VAL A 160 -0.79 -13.34 3.87
CA VAL A 160 -0.29 -14.72 3.92
C VAL A 160 -0.28 -15.27 5.34
N THR A 161 0.23 -14.52 6.31
CA THR A 161 0.29 -15.00 7.71
C THR A 161 -1.11 -15.16 8.30
N LEU A 162 -2.02 -14.23 7.99
CA LEU A 162 -3.40 -14.28 8.42
C LEU A 162 -4.15 -15.48 7.82
N ALA A 163 -3.94 -15.75 6.52
CA ALA A 163 -4.56 -16.88 5.84
C ALA A 163 -4.09 -18.25 6.38
N LEU A 164 -2.82 -18.35 6.78
CA LEU A 164 -2.24 -19.58 7.32
C LEU A 164 -2.75 -19.93 8.73
N ALA A 165 -3.01 -18.91 9.57
CA ALA A 165 -3.39 -19.13 10.96
C ALA A 165 -4.28 -17.99 11.52
N PRO A 166 -5.51 -17.82 11.02
CA PRO A 166 -6.39 -16.70 11.39
C PRO A 166 -6.70 -16.65 12.90
N GLU A 167 -6.81 -17.81 13.54
CA GLU A 167 -7.07 -17.95 14.98
C GLU A 167 -5.95 -17.43 15.88
N ASN A 168 -4.74 -17.21 15.34
CA ASN A 168 -3.63 -16.62 16.08
C ASN A 168 -3.76 -15.11 16.24
N PHE A 169 -4.48 -14.47 15.32
CA PHE A 169 -4.64 -13.02 15.28
C PHE A 169 -5.99 -12.57 15.83
N GLU A 170 -6.99 -13.45 15.84
CA GLU A 170 -8.32 -13.14 16.39
C GLU A 170 -8.24 -12.49 17.78
N SER A 171 -8.94 -11.36 17.91
CA SER A 171 -9.04 -10.53 19.11
C SER A 171 -7.70 -9.96 19.59
N CYS A 172 -6.64 -9.97 18.76
CA CYS A 172 -5.36 -9.33 19.04
C CYS A 172 -5.28 -7.94 18.43
N LEU A 173 -4.46 -7.07 19.03
CA LEU A 173 -4.09 -5.80 18.44
C LEU A 173 -3.03 -6.02 17.35
N ALA A 174 -3.42 -5.75 16.11
CA ALA A 174 -2.61 -5.96 14.92
C ALA A 174 -2.19 -4.63 14.29
N MET A 175 -1.10 -4.69 13.53
CA MET A 175 -0.61 -3.63 12.66
C MET A 175 -0.41 -4.22 11.26
N VAL A 176 -0.93 -3.55 10.24
CA VAL A 176 -0.73 -3.90 8.83
C VAL A 176 -0.11 -2.71 8.12
N TYR A 177 1.03 -2.96 7.47
CA TYR A 177 1.80 -1.95 6.76
C TYR A 177 1.47 -1.98 5.27
N ASN A 178 1.69 -0.86 4.57
CA ASN A 178 1.56 -0.76 3.11
C ASN A 178 0.19 -1.19 2.57
N CYS A 179 -0.90 -0.95 3.30
CA CYS A 179 -2.25 -1.29 2.87
C CYS A 179 -2.62 -0.48 1.63
N ASN A 180 -2.57 -1.09 0.43
CA ASN A 180 -2.99 -0.43 -0.82
C ASN A 180 -4.47 -0.74 -1.09
N PHE A 181 -5.33 0.26 -1.04
CA PHE A 181 -6.79 0.09 -1.14
C PHE A 181 -7.28 0.07 -2.59
N GLU A 182 -8.04 -0.97 -2.94
CA GLU A 182 -8.59 -1.21 -4.29
C GLU A 182 -9.99 -1.87 -4.23
N PRO A 183 -10.93 -1.53 -5.14
CA PRO A 183 -10.92 -0.33 -5.98
C PRO A 183 -11.36 0.88 -5.15
N ASN A 184 -10.65 1.98 -5.22
CA ASN A 184 -11.17 3.25 -4.72
C ASN A 184 -11.36 4.18 -5.91
N ILE A 185 -12.55 4.07 -6.49
CA ILE A 185 -13.09 5.09 -7.39
C ILE A 185 -13.32 6.33 -6.52
N GLY A 186 -12.66 7.44 -6.85
CA GLY A 186 -12.56 8.64 -6.02
C GLY A 186 -13.81 9.00 -5.21
N VAL A 187 -13.57 9.63 -4.05
CA VAL A 187 -14.54 10.05 -3.02
C VAL A 187 -14.93 8.99 -1.98
N GLU A 188 -14.34 7.79 -1.98
CA GLU A 188 -14.69 6.81 -0.96
C GLU A 188 -14.21 7.27 0.43
N GLN A 189 -15.09 7.19 1.43
CA GLN A 189 -14.76 7.41 2.84
C GLN A 189 -14.36 6.09 3.50
N LEU A 190 -13.79 6.12 4.71
CA LEU A 190 -13.44 4.92 5.46
C LEU A 190 -14.64 4.01 5.78
N LEU A 191 -15.86 4.58 5.84
CA LEU A 191 -17.11 3.87 6.13
C LEU A 191 -17.30 2.57 5.34
N GLY A 192 -17.58 1.49 6.04
CA GLY A 192 -17.88 0.17 5.49
C GLY A 192 -16.67 -0.77 5.51
N ILE A 193 -16.74 -1.81 4.67
CA ILE A 193 -15.67 -2.78 4.49
C ILE A 193 -14.79 -2.30 3.34
N LYS A 194 -13.48 -2.13 3.58
CA LYS A 194 -12.50 -1.77 2.56
C LYS A 194 -11.55 -2.93 2.32
N THR A 195 -11.41 -3.30 1.05
CA THR A 195 -10.40 -4.28 0.63
C THR A 195 -9.09 -3.55 0.36
N PHE A 196 -7.99 -4.16 0.78
CA PHE A 196 -6.65 -3.67 0.49
C PHE A 196 -5.68 -4.83 0.28
N ASN A 197 -4.57 -4.54 -0.36
CA ASN A 197 -3.48 -5.48 -0.57
C ASN A 197 -2.16 -4.86 -0.10
N GLU A 198 -1.47 -5.55 0.82
CA GLU A 198 -0.18 -5.11 1.36
C GLU A 198 1.05 -5.64 0.59
N GLY A 199 0.83 -6.51 -0.39
CA GLY A 199 1.85 -7.11 -1.25
C GLY A 199 1.78 -8.64 -1.29
N SER A 200 1.23 -9.27 -0.25
CA SER A 200 1.13 -10.74 -0.17
C SER A 200 -0.26 -11.32 -0.42
N GLY A 201 -1.29 -10.48 -0.56
CA GLY A 201 -2.67 -10.90 -0.82
C GLY A 201 -3.70 -9.87 -0.36
N GLU A 202 -4.99 -10.19 -0.56
CA GLU A 202 -6.09 -9.32 -0.15
C GLU A 202 -6.42 -9.48 1.34
N MET A 203 -6.72 -8.35 1.98
CA MET A 203 -7.20 -8.24 3.35
C MET A 203 -8.35 -7.23 3.41
N GLN A 204 -9.09 -7.25 4.53
CA GLN A 204 -10.25 -6.38 4.73
C GLN A 204 -10.13 -5.55 6.01
N MET A 205 -10.47 -4.28 5.92
CA MET A 205 -10.67 -3.35 7.03
C MET A 205 -12.16 -3.09 7.21
N ASN A 206 -12.63 -2.93 8.45
CA ASN A 206 -14.01 -2.55 8.73
C ASN A 206 -14.09 -1.26 9.53
N VAL A 207 -14.90 -0.31 9.05
CA VAL A 207 -15.32 0.88 9.78
C VAL A 207 -16.85 0.95 9.80
N SER A 208 -17.46 0.89 10.98
CA SER A 208 -18.90 0.84 11.14
C SER A 208 -19.56 2.22 10.94
N ALA A 209 -20.87 2.22 10.74
CA ALA A 209 -21.66 3.46 10.65
C ALA A 209 -21.67 4.28 11.95
N THR A 210 -21.30 3.68 13.08
CA THR A 210 -21.20 4.34 14.39
C THR A 210 -19.83 4.95 14.64
N ALA A 211 -18.84 4.70 13.78
CA ALA A 211 -17.51 5.26 13.96
C ALA A 211 -17.50 6.78 13.73
N ILE A 212 -16.87 7.52 14.63
CA ILE A 212 -16.81 8.99 14.55
C ILE A 212 -15.92 9.49 13.40
N PHE A 213 -15.03 8.63 12.89
CA PHE A 213 -14.06 8.92 11.84
C PHE A 213 -14.43 8.27 10.49
N LYS A 214 -15.65 7.75 10.35
CA LYS A 214 -16.13 7.06 9.14
C LYS A 214 -16.09 7.93 7.89
N ASP A 215 -16.17 9.26 8.06
CA ASP A 215 -16.27 10.25 6.98
C ASP A 215 -14.90 10.69 6.43
N VAL A 216 -13.80 10.22 7.04
CA VAL A 216 -12.43 10.46 6.53
C VAL A 216 -12.31 9.83 5.14
N LEU A 217 -11.77 10.59 4.18
CA LEU A 217 -11.53 10.09 2.83
C LEU A 217 -10.46 8.99 2.84
N LEU A 218 -10.71 7.93 2.07
CA LEU A 218 -9.84 6.78 1.95
C LEU A 218 -8.64 7.12 1.03
N PRO A 219 -7.39 7.11 1.53
CA PRO A 219 -6.19 7.26 0.70
C PRO A 219 -5.95 6.06 -0.22
N TRP A 220 -4.96 6.17 -1.11
CA TRP A 220 -4.42 5.02 -1.84
C TRP A 220 -3.74 4.03 -0.91
N SER A 221 -2.87 4.51 -0.04
CA SER A 221 -2.12 3.66 0.87
C SER A 221 -2.17 4.17 2.30
N ALA A 222 -2.15 3.23 3.25
CA ALA A 222 -2.08 3.54 4.67
C ALA A 222 -1.30 2.47 5.45
N VAL A 223 -0.99 2.81 6.70
CA VAL A 223 -0.70 1.85 7.77
C VAL A 223 -1.95 1.79 8.65
N VAL A 224 -2.40 0.57 8.96
CA VAL A 224 -3.63 0.33 9.73
C VAL A 224 -3.31 -0.49 10.98
N GLN A 225 -3.56 0.10 12.14
CA GLN A 225 -3.62 -0.59 13.42
C GLN A 225 -5.08 -0.94 13.74
N GLY A 226 -5.32 -1.99 14.52
CA GLY A 226 -6.69 -2.33 14.92
C GLY A 226 -6.80 -3.70 15.54
N ILE A 227 -8.02 -4.08 15.92
CA ILE A 227 -8.29 -5.42 16.44
C ILE A 227 -8.71 -6.33 15.29
N MET A 228 -8.11 -7.50 15.18
CA MET A 228 -8.55 -8.49 14.19
C MET A 228 -9.81 -9.20 14.68
N ILE A 229 -10.92 -9.00 13.97
CA ILE A 229 -12.23 -9.55 14.33
C ILE A 229 -12.75 -10.39 13.15
N PRO A 230 -13.09 -11.68 13.36
CA PRO A 230 -13.69 -12.51 12.33
C PRO A 230 -15.05 -11.99 11.90
N SER A 231 -15.33 -12.05 10.60
CA SER A 231 -16.66 -11.76 10.06
C SER A 231 -17.66 -12.84 10.49
N SER A 232 -18.85 -12.45 10.95
CA SER A 232 -19.93 -13.39 11.29
C SER A 232 -20.39 -14.26 10.11
N GLU A 233 -20.30 -13.74 8.88
CA GLU A 233 -20.76 -14.40 7.66
C GLU A 233 -19.72 -15.37 7.06
N SER A 234 -18.49 -14.90 6.88
CA SER A 234 -17.44 -15.62 6.14
C SER A 234 -16.33 -16.19 7.03
N ASN A 235 -16.33 -15.85 8.32
CA ASN A 235 -15.25 -16.14 9.27
C ASN A 235 -13.86 -15.57 8.85
N VAL A 236 -13.80 -14.77 7.78
CA VAL A 236 -12.58 -14.08 7.36
C VAL A 236 -12.29 -12.95 8.35
N PRO A 237 -11.10 -12.91 8.98
CA PRO A 237 -10.73 -11.83 9.88
C PRO A 237 -10.59 -10.50 9.15
N LYS A 238 -11.20 -9.46 9.72
CA LYS A 238 -11.09 -8.07 9.28
C LYS A 238 -10.30 -7.30 10.34
N ILE A 239 -9.50 -6.32 9.94
CA ILE A 239 -8.91 -5.37 10.89
C ILE A 239 -9.92 -4.26 11.21
N TRP A 240 -10.12 -3.97 12.49
CA TRP A 240 -11.01 -2.92 12.98
C TRP A 240 -10.19 -1.83 13.68
N PRO A 241 -9.88 -0.72 12.99
CA PRO A 241 -9.26 0.45 13.61
C PRO A 241 -10.15 0.94 14.75
N ARG A 242 -9.60 1.20 15.92
CA ARG A 242 -10.44 1.52 17.09
C ARG A 242 -10.81 2.99 17.10
N VAL A 243 -9.90 3.83 16.62
CA VAL A 243 -9.97 5.30 16.55
C VAL A 243 -9.29 5.80 15.27
N GLN A 244 -9.43 7.09 14.93
CA GLN A 244 -8.81 7.65 13.72
C GLN A 244 -7.28 7.51 13.72
N SER A 245 -6.62 7.64 14.87
CA SER A 245 -5.15 7.54 14.96
C SER A 245 -4.62 6.12 14.71
N ASP A 246 -5.48 5.09 14.73
CA ASP A 246 -5.12 3.76 14.28
C ASP A 246 -5.03 3.67 12.73
N PHE A 247 -5.43 4.71 11.99
CA PHE A 247 -5.35 4.78 10.53
C PHE A 247 -4.42 5.92 10.10
N THR A 248 -3.26 5.58 9.51
CA THR A 248 -2.27 6.57 9.07
C THR A 248 -2.11 6.50 7.56
N ALA A 249 -2.62 7.49 6.83
CA ALA A 249 -2.40 7.60 5.39
C ALA A 249 -0.91 7.72 5.06
N THR A 250 -0.45 6.95 4.07
CA THR A 250 0.92 7.02 3.52
C THR A 250 0.94 7.56 2.09
N SER A 251 -0.24 7.76 1.49
CA SER A 251 -0.43 8.56 0.29
C SER A 251 -1.18 9.83 0.60
N ILE A 252 -1.14 10.81 -0.30
CA ILE A 252 -2.05 11.95 -0.22
C ILE A 252 -3.49 11.50 -0.45
N VAL A 253 -4.43 12.34 -0.01
CA VAL A 253 -5.85 12.26 -0.35
C VAL A 253 -6.15 13.43 -1.28
N VAL A 254 -6.74 13.13 -2.43
CA VAL A 254 -7.10 14.15 -3.43
C VAL A 254 -8.59 14.43 -3.32
N ASP A 255 -8.92 15.72 -3.17
CA ASP A 255 -10.30 16.19 -3.16
C ASP A 255 -10.91 16.08 -4.57
N PRO A 256 -11.87 15.15 -4.77
CA PRO A 256 -12.46 14.90 -6.09
C PRO A 256 -13.40 16.02 -6.54
N THR A 257 -13.75 16.96 -5.66
CA THR A 257 -14.56 18.13 -6.02
C THR A 257 -13.77 19.21 -6.74
N VAL A 258 -12.43 19.13 -6.71
CA VAL A 258 -11.55 20.07 -7.42
C VAL A 258 -11.41 19.62 -8.88
N PRO A 259 -12.00 20.35 -9.86
CA PRO A 259 -11.92 19.95 -11.26
C PRO A 259 -10.49 20.06 -11.78
N LEU A 260 -10.11 19.15 -12.67
CA LEU A 260 -8.84 19.27 -13.40
C LEU A 260 -8.85 20.59 -14.19
N GLY A 261 -7.84 21.43 -13.95
CA GLY A 261 -7.57 22.61 -14.78
C GLY A 261 -6.94 22.23 -16.13
N PRO A 262 -6.57 23.21 -16.97
CA PRO A 262 -5.55 23.00 -17.98
C PRO A 262 -4.22 22.57 -17.32
N ASN A 263 -3.49 21.69 -18.02
CA ASN A 263 -2.16 21.19 -17.64
C ASN A 263 -2.02 20.60 -16.22
N PRO A 264 -2.91 19.72 -15.72
CA PRO A 264 -2.84 19.14 -14.37
C PRO A 264 -1.53 18.37 -14.08
N ALA A 265 -0.89 17.89 -15.15
CA ALA A 265 0.46 17.38 -15.15
C ALA A 265 1.23 18.02 -16.31
N ILE A 266 2.49 18.37 -16.07
CA ILE A 266 3.38 19.00 -17.04
C ILE A 266 4.64 18.16 -17.23
N ILE A 267 5.14 18.13 -18.46
CA ILE A 267 6.37 17.43 -18.83
C ILE A 267 7.56 18.31 -18.41
N THR A 268 8.47 17.75 -17.61
CA THR A 268 9.62 18.47 -17.06
C THR A 268 10.97 17.88 -17.47
N GLY A 269 11.00 16.65 -17.95
CA GLY A 269 12.25 16.05 -18.43
C GLY A 269 12.06 14.66 -19.00
N TYR A 270 13.12 14.10 -19.58
CA TYR A 270 13.13 12.75 -20.13
C TYR A 270 14.56 12.25 -20.37
N PHE A 271 14.71 10.93 -20.35
CA PHE A 271 15.97 10.21 -20.62
C PHE A 271 15.79 9.32 -21.84
N ALA A 272 16.25 9.78 -23.00
CA ALA A 272 16.01 9.15 -24.30
C ALA A 272 17.24 8.48 -24.92
N ASN A 273 18.38 8.49 -24.23
CA ASN A 273 19.63 7.90 -24.74
C ASN A 273 20.51 7.41 -23.57
N PRO A 274 20.04 6.43 -22.79
CA PRO A 274 20.85 5.76 -21.78
C PRO A 274 22.12 5.16 -22.38
N SER A 275 23.22 5.18 -21.62
CA SER A 275 24.44 4.47 -22.06
C SER A 275 24.18 2.96 -22.18
N GLY A 276 24.46 2.42 -23.37
CA GLY A 276 24.27 1.01 -23.67
C GLY A 276 23.02 0.75 -24.48
N SER A 277 21.95 0.28 -23.83
CA SER A 277 20.71 -0.13 -24.50
C SER A 277 19.56 0.78 -24.11
N ASP A 278 18.89 1.35 -25.11
CA ASP A 278 17.63 2.10 -24.94
C ASP A 278 16.49 1.19 -24.49
N ALA A 279 16.48 -0.07 -24.92
CA ALA A 279 15.41 -1.02 -24.66
C ALA A 279 15.10 -1.14 -23.16
N ASN A 280 13.91 -0.69 -22.75
CA ASN A 280 13.42 -0.60 -21.38
C ASN A 280 14.21 0.32 -20.42
N HIS A 281 15.04 1.24 -20.88
CA HIS A 281 15.84 2.11 -20.00
C HIS A 281 15.56 3.60 -20.18
N GLU A 282 14.55 3.93 -20.97
CA GLU A 282 14.09 5.30 -21.16
C GLU A 282 12.90 5.59 -20.24
N TYR A 283 12.82 6.84 -19.82
CA TYR A 283 11.74 7.31 -18.94
C TYR A 283 11.49 8.81 -19.13
N ILE A 284 10.31 9.22 -18.69
CA ILE A 284 9.82 10.59 -18.77
C ILE A 284 9.54 11.06 -17.35
N GLN A 285 9.93 12.28 -17.05
CA GLN A 285 9.65 12.96 -15.80
C GLN A 285 8.56 14.02 -16.01
N PHE A 286 7.60 14.00 -15.11
CA PHE A 286 6.51 14.95 -15.05
C PHE A 286 6.48 15.62 -13.68
N LYS A 287 5.76 16.72 -13.58
CA LYS A 287 5.44 17.39 -12.33
C LYS A 287 3.94 17.67 -12.27
N ALA A 288 3.33 17.42 -11.12
CA ALA A 288 1.90 17.69 -10.93
C ALA A 288 1.68 19.19 -10.63
N THR A 289 0.69 19.81 -11.25
CA THR A 289 0.34 21.23 -10.99
C THR A 289 -0.78 21.37 -9.95
N GLN A 290 -1.38 20.25 -9.57
CA GLN A 290 -2.35 20.08 -8.49
C GLN A 290 -2.17 18.68 -7.91
N ASP A 291 -2.84 18.36 -6.81
CA ASP A 291 -2.83 16.99 -6.30
C ASP A 291 -3.56 16.08 -7.29
N LEU A 292 -2.96 14.93 -7.62
CA LEU A 292 -3.47 13.97 -8.59
C LEU A 292 -3.66 12.60 -7.96
N ASP A 293 -4.78 11.97 -8.31
CA ASP A 293 -5.07 10.58 -8.03
C ASP A 293 -5.58 9.93 -9.33
N PHE A 294 -4.73 9.07 -9.90
CA PHE A 294 -4.98 8.50 -11.23
C PHE A 294 -6.10 7.46 -11.24
N ARG A 295 -6.66 7.11 -10.08
CA ARG A 295 -7.88 6.31 -9.99
C ARG A 295 -9.13 7.16 -10.20
N GLN A 296 -9.10 8.41 -9.71
CA GLN A 296 -10.22 9.35 -9.86
C GLN A 296 -10.30 9.87 -11.29
N THR A 297 -9.14 10.21 -11.86
CA THR A 297 -9.03 10.54 -13.27
C THR A 297 -7.83 9.81 -13.85
N PRO A 298 -8.07 8.72 -14.60
CA PRO A 298 -7.01 8.03 -15.33
C PRO A 298 -6.37 8.91 -16.39
N PHE A 299 -5.06 8.76 -16.55
CA PHE A 299 -4.28 9.48 -17.56
C PHE A 299 -3.71 8.50 -18.59
N ALA A 300 -3.26 9.03 -19.72
CA ALA A 300 -2.38 8.31 -20.63
C ALA A 300 -1.15 9.14 -20.96
N VAL A 301 -0.02 8.48 -21.20
CA VAL A 301 1.18 9.08 -21.77
C VAL A 301 1.44 8.41 -23.11
N THR A 302 1.65 9.21 -24.15
CA THR A 302 2.00 8.71 -25.47
C THR A 302 3.29 9.37 -25.95
N THR A 303 4.20 8.57 -26.49
CA THR A 303 5.43 9.05 -27.16
C THR A 303 5.32 8.89 -28.67
N THR A 304 6.16 9.62 -29.43
CA THR A 304 6.23 9.48 -30.89
C THR A 304 7.65 9.26 -31.40
N ASN A 305 7.78 8.41 -32.42
CA ASN A 305 8.99 8.18 -33.18
C ASN A 305 8.71 8.37 -34.67
N ASN A 306 9.14 9.50 -35.22
CA ASN A 306 8.95 9.84 -36.64
C ASN A 306 10.19 9.56 -37.49
N ALA A 307 11.01 8.56 -37.14
CA ALA A 307 12.07 8.08 -38.02
C ALA A 307 11.49 7.62 -39.37
N GLY A 308 12.27 7.77 -40.45
CA GLY A 308 11.81 7.43 -41.80
C GLY A 308 11.42 5.96 -41.98
N ALA A 309 12.00 5.06 -41.18
CA ALA A 309 11.69 3.64 -41.17
C ALA A 309 10.53 3.26 -40.22
N SER A 310 10.03 4.18 -39.39
CA SER A 310 8.91 3.90 -38.48
C SER A 310 7.62 3.66 -39.24
N THR A 311 6.97 2.54 -38.94
CA THR A 311 5.68 2.16 -39.52
C THR A 311 4.52 2.51 -38.58
N PRO A 312 3.35 2.94 -39.11
CA PRO A 312 3.11 3.29 -40.52
C PRO A 312 3.93 4.50 -40.99
N THR A 313 4.30 4.52 -42.27
CA THR A 313 5.03 5.65 -42.89
C THR A 313 4.07 6.80 -43.19
N GLY A 314 4.60 8.01 -43.45
CA GLY A 314 3.77 9.20 -43.76
C GLY A 314 3.28 10.00 -42.54
N PRO A 315 2.33 10.92 -42.67
CA PRO A 315 1.79 11.68 -41.52
C PRO A 315 0.97 10.77 -40.57
N PRO A 316 0.86 11.12 -39.27
CA PRO A 316 0.12 10.32 -38.28
C PRO A 316 -1.39 10.52 -38.45
N MET A 317 -2.03 9.66 -39.25
CA MET A 317 -3.45 9.78 -39.60
C MET A 317 -4.40 9.65 -38.40
N ASN A 318 -3.99 8.97 -37.33
CA ASN A 318 -4.75 8.88 -36.08
C ASN A 318 -4.11 9.71 -34.95
N GLY A 319 -3.20 10.64 -35.29
CA GLY A 319 -2.48 11.46 -34.33
C GLY A 319 -1.70 10.60 -33.33
N TRP A 320 -1.93 10.84 -32.04
CA TRP A 320 -1.30 10.09 -30.95
C TRP A 320 -1.75 8.62 -30.88
N ALA A 321 -2.88 8.26 -31.48
CA ALA A 321 -3.39 6.89 -31.53
C ALA A 321 -2.90 6.08 -32.75
N THR A 322 -1.88 6.56 -33.48
CA THR A 322 -1.40 5.94 -34.73
C THR A 322 -0.86 4.51 -34.52
N GLY A 323 -0.23 4.23 -33.38
CA GLY A 323 0.31 2.91 -33.03
C GLY A 323 1.52 2.50 -33.85
N GLY A 324 1.76 1.19 -34.00
CA GLY A 324 2.94 0.66 -34.68
C GLY A 324 4.26 1.09 -34.03
N LEU A 325 5.28 1.35 -34.84
CA LEU A 325 6.55 1.96 -34.40
C LEU A 325 6.45 3.49 -34.31
N ARG A 326 5.29 4.08 -34.63
CA ARG A 326 5.08 5.53 -34.63
C ARG A 326 4.79 6.10 -33.27
N THR A 327 3.93 5.45 -32.50
CA THR A 327 3.54 5.92 -31.17
C THR A 327 3.40 4.76 -30.21
N TYR A 328 3.79 4.97 -28.95
CA TYR A 328 3.65 3.98 -27.89
C TYR A 328 2.94 4.62 -26.70
N LYS A 329 1.96 3.90 -26.13
CA LYS A 329 1.06 4.43 -25.10
C LYS A 329 1.19 3.69 -23.77
N PHE A 330 1.12 4.46 -22.69
CA PHE A 330 0.99 3.99 -21.31
C PHE A 330 -0.30 4.53 -20.70
N ASN A 331 -1.09 3.67 -20.05
CA ASN A 331 -2.21 4.08 -19.21
C ASN A 331 -1.74 4.22 -17.76
N ILE A 332 -2.07 5.35 -17.13
CA ILE A 332 -1.85 5.63 -15.72
C ILE A 332 -3.22 5.55 -15.03
N THR A 333 -3.45 4.48 -14.29
CA THR A 333 -4.76 4.19 -13.65
C THR A 333 -4.67 4.11 -12.12
N ARG A 334 -3.48 4.31 -11.55
CA ARG A 334 -3.21 4.19 -10.11
C ARG A 334 -2.05 5.09 -9.68
N GLY A 335 -1.95 5.26 -8.37
CA GLY A 335 -0.96 6.12 -7.72
C GLY A 335 -1.49 7.54 -7.49
N THR A 336 -0.82 8.25 -6.59
CA THR A 336 -1.12 9.64 -6.27
C THR A 336 0.15 10.49 -6.37
N VAL A 337 -0.01 11.77 -6.67
CA VAL A 337 1.11 12.72 -6.79
C VAL A 337 0.69 14.03 -6.17
N ALA A 338 1.48 14.51 -5.21
CA ALA A 338 1.25 15.83 -4.62
C ALA A 338 1.62 16.93 -5.63
N LYS A 339 0.91 18.06 -5.55
CA LYS A 339 1.25 19.27 -6.31
C LYS A 339 2.73 19.61 -6.11
N GLY A 340 3.42 19.85 -7.21
CA GLY A 340 4.84 20.22 -7.22
C GLY A 340 5.79 19.03 -7.03
N SER A 341 5.30 17.80 -6.90
CA SER A 341 6.15 16.61 -6.86
C SER A 341 6.40 16.04 -8.24
N PHE A 342 7.58 15.44 -8.42
CA PHE A 342 7.91 14.70 -9.63
C PHE A 342 7.23 13.33 -9.64
N PHE A 343 6.95 12.82 -10.85
CA PHE A 343 6.56 11.44 -11.07
C PHE A 343 7.02 10.94 -12.44
N TYR A 344 7.09 9.62 -12.60
CA TYR A 344 7.79 8.99 -13.72
C TYR A 344 6.96 7.92 -14.44
N VAL A 345 7.15 7.86 -15.76
CA VAL A 345 6.64 6.81 -16.64
C VAL A 345 7.79 6.31 -17.52
N GLY A 346 7.97 5.01 -17.65
CA GLY A 346 9.02 4.44 -18.50
C GLY A 346 9.22 2.94 -18.34
N GLY A 347 10.42 2.49 -18.66
CA GLY A 347 10.85 1.10 -18.51
C GLY A 347 11.28 0.72 -17.10
N TYR A 348 12.44 0.07 -16.99
CA TYR A 348 13.10 -0.22 -15.73
C TYR A 348 13.35 1.04 -14.91
N LYS A 349 13.26 0.90 -13.59
CA LYS A 349 13.48 1.98 -12.62
C LYS A 349 14.96 2.20 -12.34
N LEU A 350 15.75 2.34 -13.40
CA LEU A 350 17.21 2.48 -13.35
C LEU A 350 17.62 3.87 -13.87
N ILE A 351 18.53 4.54 -13.17
CA ILE A 351 18.88 5.95 -13.43
C ILE A 351 19.53 6.20 -14.80
N ALA A 352 20.36 5.26 -15.29
CA ALA A 352 21.24 5.46 -16.43
C ALA A 352 21.55 4.17 -17.21
N GLY A 353 20.50 3.40 -17.55
CA GLY A 353 20.66 2.18 -18.34
C GLY A 353 21.01 0.93 -17.53
N VAL A 354 21.40 -0.13 -18.26
CA VAL A 354 21.69 -1.45 -17.70
C VAL A 354 22.74 -1.35 -16.59
N THR A 355 22.52 -2.03 -15.46
CA THR A 355 23.40 -2.06 -14.26
C THR A 355 23.64 -0.71 -13.58
N SER A 356 22.78 0.29 -13.80
CA SER A 356 22.87 1.57 -13.09
C SER A 356 22.11 1.54 -11.74
N THR A 357 22.23 2.61 -10.96
CA THR A 357 21.54 2.79 -9.67
C THR A 357 20.03 2.55 -9.82
N ASP A 358 19.47 1.75 -8.91
CA ASP A 358 18.02 1.60 -8.76
C ASP A 358 17.41 2.89 -8.19
N ILE A 359 16.37 3.36 -8.86
CA ILE A 359 15.58 4.52 -8.44
C ILE A 359 14.13 4.15 -8.21
N SER A 360 13.88 2.93 -7.72
CA SER A 360 12.54 2.45 -7.42
C SER A 360 11.85 3.23 -6.30
N GLN A 361 12.62 3.93 -5.45
CA GLN A 361 12.10 4.86 -4.45
C GLN A 361 11.45 6.13 -5.03
N ALA A 362 11.69 6.46 -6.30
CA ALA A 362 11.03 7.60 -6.94
C ALA A 362 9.54 7.32 -7.18
N ASN A 363 8.75 8.36 -7.45
CA ASN A 363 7.31 8.19 -7.70
C ASN A 363 7.02 7.68 -9.12
N TRP A 364 7.17 6.36 -9.32
CA TRP A 364 6.86 5.68 -10.57
C TRP A 364 5.38 5.31 -10.63
N VAL A 365 4.61 6.04 -11.42
CA VAL A 365 3.17 5.80 -11.57
C VAL A 365 2.90 4.68 -12.59
N VAL A 366 3.81 4.51 -13.55
CA VAL A 366 3.81 3.38 -14.50
C VAL A 366 5.26 2.97 -14.80
N SER A 367 5.51 1.67 -14.77
CA SER A 367 6.74 1.05 -15.29
C SER A 367 6.33 -0.14 -16.15
N LYS A 368 6.70 -0.11 -17.43
CA LYS A 368 6.32 -1.13 -18.42
C LYS A 368 7.51 -1.40 -19.35
N LEU A 369 7.76 -2.69 -19.60
CA LEU A 369 8.87 -3.14 -20.42
C LEU A 369 8.49 -3.12 -21.91
N TYR A 370 8.50 -1.94 -22.52
CA TYR A 370 8.09 -1.70 -23.91
C TYR A 370 8.89 -2.45 -25.00
N SER A 371 10.05 -3.02 -24.65
CA SER A 371 10.81 -3.92 -25.53
C SER A 371 10.47 -5.40 -25.34
N ASN A 372 9.57 -5.72 -24.41
CA ASN A 372 9.14 -7.08 -24.07
C ASN A 372 7.66 -7.26 -24.34
N ASP A 373 6.86 -6.25 -24.02
CA ASP A 373 5.43 -6.23 -24.25
C ASP A 373 5.13 -6.10 -25.74
N GLU A 374 4.25 -6.97 -26.25
CA GLU A 374 3.90 -7.01 -27.67
C GLU A 374 3.23 -5.71 -28.15
N THR A 375 2.47 -5.04 -27.28
CA THR A 375 1.77 -3.79 -27.57
C THR A 375 1.86 -2.78 -26.44
N GLY A 376 1.73 -1.51 -26.79
CA GLY A 376 1.37 -0.47 -25.81
C GLY A 376 -0.06 -0.68 -25.29
N ASP A 377 -0.46 0.15 -24.31
CA ASP A 377 -1.81 0.08 -23.77
C ASP A 377 -2.88 0.37 -24.83
N ASP A 378 -4.01 -0.32 -24.72
CA ASP A 378 -5.13 -0.28 -25.66
C ASP A 378 -4.75 -0.61 -27.11
N GLY A 379 -3.67 -1.38 -27.30
CA GLY A 379 -3.14 -1.77 -28.62
C GLY A 379 -2.42 -0.63 -29.36
N VAL A 380 -2.17 0.51 -28.70
CA VAL A 380 -1.50 1.66 -29.33
C VAL A 380 0.02 1.53 -29.19
N GLY A 381 0.62 1.00 -30.25
CA GLY A 381 2.06 0.81 -30.38
C GLY A 381 2.41 -0.67 -30.35
N VAL A 382 3.55 -1.02 -30.93
CA VAL A 382 4.12 -2.38 -30.86
C VAL A 382 5.42 -2.36 -30.07
N LYS A 383 5.89 -3.55 -29.69
CA LYS A 383 7.22 -3.77 -29.12
C LYS A 383 8.28 -2.94 -29.83
N THR A 384 9.03 -2.15 -29.06
CA THR A 384 10.07 -1.24 -29.60
C THR A 384 11.35 -1.30 -28.77
N ALA A 385 12.50 -1.15 -29.42
CA ALA A 385 13.80 -1.06 -28.75
C ALA A 385 14.11 0.36 -28.25
N ASN A 386 13.35 1.37 -28.68
CA ASN A 386 13.48 2.75 -28.26
C ASN A 386 12.09 3.40 -28.11
N LEU A 387 11.78 3.89 -26.91
CA LEU A 387 10.53 4.55 -26.55
C LEU A 387 10.55 6.03 -26.92
N LEU A 388 11.69 6.69 -26.73
CA LEU A 388 11.92 8.09 -26.98
C LEU A 388 12.90 8.21 -28.15
N ALA A 389 12.44 8.77 -29.27
CA ALA A 389 13.24 8.75 -30.49
C ALA A 389 14.45 9.70 -30.43
N ASN A 390 15.62 9.19 -30.78
CA ASN A 390 16.88 9.93 -30.93
C ASN A 390 17.35 10.00 -32.40
N SER A 391 16.44 9.81 -33.35
CA SER A 391 16.73 9.70 -34.80
C SER A 391 17.05 11.03 -35.51
N GLY A 392 16.98 12.15 -34.80
CA GLY A 392 17.07 13.49 -35.39
C GLY A 392 15.79 13.98 -36.07
N ASN A 393 14.77 13.13 -36.28
CA ASN A 393 13.44 13.57 -36.71
C ASN A 393 12.60 14.06 -35.52
N ALA A 394 11.45 14.68 -35.80
CA ALA A 394 10.53 15.13 -34.75
C ALA A 394 10.16 13.96 -33.82
N ALA A 395 10.30 14.18 -32.52
CA ALA A 395 9.90 13.24 -31.48
C ALA A 395 9.07 13.99 -30.45
N GLY A 396 8.07 13.33 -29.87
CA GLY A 396 7.07 14.00 -29.02
C GLY A 396 6.69 13.19 -27.81
N ILE A 397 6.27 13.89 -26.77
CA ILE A 397 5.69 13.34 -25.55
C ILE A 397 4.41 14.12 -25.29
N ALA A 398 3.32 13.40 -25.03
CA ALA A 398 2.04 13.98 -24.62
C ALA A 398 1.47 13.21 -23.44
N ILE A 399 0.86 13.95 -22.51
CA ILE A 399 0.13 13.39 -21.37
C ILE A 399 -1.33 13.83 -21.46
N PHE A 400 -2.27 12.90 -21.36
CA PHE A 400 -3.71 13.10 -21.53
C PHE A 400 -4.42 12.83 -20.21
N PRO A 401 -5.39 13.67 -19.80
CA PRO A 401 -6.22 13.42 -18.61
C PRO A 401 -7.37 12.44 -18.92
N THR A 402 -7.05 11.39 -19.68
CA THR A 402 -7.95 10.29 -20.07
C THR A 402 -7.09 9.15 -20.59
N THR A 403 -7.57 7.91 -20.45
CA THR A 403 -6.97 6.77 -21.14
C THR A 403 -7.46 6.67 -22.59
N THR A 404 -8.65 7.16 -22.93
CA THR A 404 -9.15 7.11 -24.32
C THR A 404 -8.52 8.22 -25.14
N VAL A 405 -7.57 7.87 -26.01
CA VAL A 405 -6.85 8.80 -26.88
C VAL A 405 -7.19 8.50 -28.35
N ASP A 406 -7.61 9.54 -29.07
CA ASP A 406 -7.90 9.54 -30.50
C ASP A 406 -7.20 10.73 -31.21
N LEU A 407 -7.53 10.97 -32.48
CA LEU A 407 -6.96 12.07 -33.28
C LEU A 407 -7.21 13.45 -32.67
N ASN A 408 -8.35 13.67 -32.02
CA ASN A 408 -8.81 14.98 -31.55
C ASN A 408 -8.61 15.18 -30.04
N SER A 409 -8.13 14.15 -29.34
CA SER A 409 -7.85 14.18 -27.91
C SER A 409 -6.83 15.26 -27.61
N ILE A 410 -7.19 16.18 -26.72
CA ILE A 410 -6.34 17.30 -26.34
C ILE A 410 -5.47 16.84 -25.16
N PRO A 411 -4.13 16.85 -25.28
CA PRO A 411 -3.28 16.53 -24.16
C PRO A 411 -3.42 17.59 -23.05
N SER A 412 -3.18 17.17 -21.80
CA SER A 412 -2.93 18.11 -20.70
C SER A 412 -1.62 18.86 -20.88
N ASP A 413 -0.56 18.23 -21.36
CA ASP A 413 0.67 18.91 -21.79
C ASP A 413 1.36 18.11 -22.90
N VAL A 414 2.11 18.82 -23.73
CA VAL A 414 2.77 18.26 -24.91
C VAL A 414 4.07 18.98 -25.20
N VAL A 415 5.10 18.22 -25.55
CA VAL A 415 6.38 18.75 -26.02
C VAL A 415 6.87 17.98 -27.23
N PHE A 416 7.52 18.69 -28.16
CA PHE A 416 8.30 18.10 -29.25
C PHE A 416 9.77 18.50 -29.15
N TYR A 417 10.66 17.61 -29.55
CA TYR A 417 12.10 17.83 -29.59
C TYR A 417 12.71 17.30 -30.90
N ALA A 418 14.03 17.50 -31.03
CA ALA A 418 14.83 17.12 -32.19
C ALA A 418 14.50 17.90 -33.48
N GLY A 419 14.38 17.23 -34.62
CA GLY A 419 14.23 17.87 -35.92
C GLY A 419 12.80 17.97 -36.40
N THR A 420 12.66 17.98 -37.72
CA THR A 420 11.37 17.93 -38.40
C THR A 420 11.02 16.49 -38.75
N GLY A 421 9.83 16.26 -39.29
CA GLY A 421 9.44 14.95 -39.80
C GLY A 421 8.03 15.01 -40.39
N ASN A 422 7.55 13.84 -40.82
CA ASN A 422 6.18 13.65 -41.29
C ASN A 422 5.21 13.62 -40.08
N ALA A 423 5.15 14.72 -39.34
CA ALA A 423 4.36 14.88 -38.12
C ALA A 423 2.99 15.54 -38.37
N PHE A 424 2.76 16.06 -39.58
CA PHE A 424 1.56 16.79 -39.95
C PHE A 424 1.34 16.76 -41.46
N ILE A 425 0.06 16.69 -41.83
CA ILE A 425 -0.48 17.06 -43.14
C ILE A 425 -1.82 17.77 -42.90
N GLU A 426 -2.33 18.50 -43.87
CA GLU A 426 -3.64 19.16 -43.73
C GLU A 426 -4.72 18.16 -43.26
N GLY A 427 -5.39 18.51 -42.14
CA GLY A 427 -6.41 17.67 -41.49
C GLY A 427 -5.91 16.64 -40.49
N TYR A 428 -4.61 16.30 -40.46
CA TYR A 428 -4.08 15.22 -39.62
C TYR A 428 -2.73 15.55 -39.00
N GLY A 429 -2.55 15.23 -37.72
CA GLY A 429 -1.30 15.46 -37.02
C GLY A 429 -1.38 15.07 -35.55
N TYR A 430 -0.30 15.34 -34.83
CA TYR A 430 -0.30 15.21 -33.38
C TYR A 430 -1.01 16.40 -32.74
N ALA A 431 -2.13 16.14 -32.06
CA ALA A 431 -2.89 17.17 -31.36
C ALA A 431 -2.04 17.87 -30.29
N ILE A 432 -2.20 19.18 -30.17
CA ILE A 432 -1.52 20.01 -29.17
C ILE A 432 -2.49 20.53 -28.11
N CYS A 433 -1.93 21.01 -27.00
CA CYS A 433 -2.66 21.81 -26.01
C CYS A 433 -2.21 23.27 -26.08
N ASP A 434 -2.94 24.15 -25.42
CA ASP A 434 -2.46 25.51 -25.17
C ASP A 434 -1.42 25.45 -24.06
N ASN A 435 -0.17 25.78 -24.38
CA ASN A 435 0.92 25.90 -23.41
C ASN A 435 1.87 27.04 -23.81
N ASP A 436 3.11 27.01 -23.34
CA ASP A 436 4.17 27.99 -23.58
C ASP A 436 4.84 27.88 -24.96
N PHE A 437 4.65 26.78 -25.67
CA PHE A 437 5.16 26.57 -27.03
C PHE A 437 4.06 26.59 -28.10
N TYR A 438 2.85 26.20 -27.73
CA TYR A 438 1.79 25.90 -28.68
C TYR A 438 0.49 26.62 -28.33
N LYS A 439 -0.25 27.00 -29.36
CA LYS A 439 -1.59 27.59 -29.27
C LYS A 439 -2.50 26.96 -30.32
N ARG A 440 -3.64 26.44 -29.89
CA ARG A 440 -4.65 25.85 -30.79
C ARG A 440 -5.35 26.91 -31.65
N TYR A 441 -5.26 28.18 -31.27
CA TYR A 441 -5.79 29.30 -32.05
C TYR A 441 -4.70 30.35 -32.31
N ASN A 442 -4.61 30.81 -33.57
CA ASN A 442 -3.90 32.02 -33.96
C ASN A 442 -4.94 33.04 -34.46
N GLY A 443 -5.35 33.96 -33.60
CA GLY A 443 -6.55 34.76 -33.85
C GLY A 443 -7.78 33.86 -33.94
N THR A 444 -8.48 33.89 -35.08
CA THR A 444 -9.64 33.03 -35.37
C THR A 444 -9.28 31.72 -36.07
N THR A 445 -8.02 31.55 -36.51
CA THR A 445 -7.58 30.34 -37.22
C THR A 445 -7.30 29.22 -36.23
N PHE A 446 -8.05 28.12 -36.35
CA PHE A 446 -7.82 26.90 -35.59
C PHE A 446 -6.67 26.10 -36.19
N GLN A 447 -5.68 25.78 -35.35
CA GLN A 447 -4.45 25.07 -35.69
C GLN A 447 -4.12 24.01 -34.62
N PRO A 448 -4.91 22.94 -34.51
CA PRO A 448 -4.82 21.96 -33.42
C PRO A 448 -3.61 21.04 -33.46
N PHE A 449 -2.78 21.07 -34.51
CA PHE A 449 -1.69 20.11 -34.68
C PHE A 449 -0.30 20.74 -34.59
N TYR A 450 0.65 19.94 -34.09
CA TYR A 450 2.07 20.31 -34.17
C TYR A 450 2.50 20.49 -35.63
N ARG A 451 3.24 21.56 -35.90
CA ARG A 451 3.64 22.06 -37.23
C ARG A 451 2.52 22.63 -38.11
N GLN A 452 1.29 22.72 -37.62
CA GLN A 452 0.25 23.49 -38.29
C GLN A 452 0.39 24.98 -37.96
N GLY A 453 0.34 25.84 -38.97
CA GLY A 453 0.44 27.29 -38.80
C GLY A 453 1.74 27.69 -38.10
N ASN A 454 1.63 28.36 -36.95
CA ASN A 454 2.80 28.83 -36.19
C ASN A 454 3.26 27.85 -35.08
N ASN A 455 2.64 26.68 -34.93
CA ASN A 455 2.97 25.68 -33.92
C ASN A 455 4.22 24.86 -34.28
N THR A 456 5.34 25.50 -34.60
CA THR A 456 6.57 24.86 -35.08
C THR A 456 7.67 24.75 -34.02
N GLY A 457 7.42 25.25 -32.80
CA GLY A 457 8.39 25.27 -31.71
C GLY A 457 8.78 23.88 -31.19
N LYS A 458 10.02 23.74 -30.74
CA LYS A 458 10.55 22.53 -30.10
C LYS A 458 11.24 22.87 -28.79
N VAL A 459 11.10 22.01 -27.78
CA VAL A 459 11.66 22.25 -26.45
C VAL A 459 13.16 21.98 -26.41
N ALA A 460 13.66 21.02 -27.18
CA ALA A 460 15.05 20.59 -27.14
C ALA A 460 15.59 20.14 -28.52
N ALA A 461 16.92 20.01 -28.62
CA ALA A 461 17.61 19.40 -29.75
C ALA A 461 17.51 17.86 -29.71
N ASN A 462 18.24 17.16 -30.57
CA ASN A 462 18.33 15.70 -30.49
C ASN A 462 18.97 15.29 -29.16
N PRO A 463 18.48 14.23 -28.48
CA PRO A 463 19.05 13.75 -27.23
C PRO A 463 20.54 13.42 -27.38
N THR A 464 21.32 13.71 -26.33
CA THR A 464 22.74 13.36 -26.25
C THR A 464 22.89 12.10 -25.40
N ASP A 465 23.83 11.23 -25.76
CA ASP A 465 24.16 10.02 -24.99
C ASP A 465 24.47 10.35 -23.53
N ALA A 466 23.95 9.52 -22.61
CA ALA A 466 24.18 9.61 -21.18
C ALA A 466 23.76 10.95 -20.54
N ARG A 467 22.82 11.69 -21.16
CA ARG A 467 22.34 12.97 -20.63
C ARG A 467 20.82 13.00 -20.44
N PHE A 468 20.42 13.38 -19.24
CA PHE A 468 19.03 13.69 -18.93
C PHE A 468 18.69 15.07 -19.48
N THR A 469 17.62 15.11 -20.27
CA THR A 469 17.06 16.37 -20.75
C THR A 469 16.03 16.84 -19.73
N TYR A 470 16.20 18.06 -19.25
CA TYR A 470 15.23 18.67 -18.34
C TYR A 470 14.86 20.07 -18.81
N LEU A 471 13.65 20.46 -18.47
CA LEU A 471 13.03 21.71 -18.84
C LEU A 471 13.04 22.63 -17.63
N GLY A 472 13.22 23.93 -17.89
CA GLY A 472 13.07 24.99 -16.90
C GLY A 472 11.65 25.56 -16.90
N GLY A 473 11.55 26.88 -16.81
CA GLY A 473 10.28 27.60 -16.82
C GLY A 473 9.58 27.60 -15.47
N VAL A 474 8.56 28.45 -15.36
CA VAL A 474 7.76 28.64 -14.14
C VAL A 474 6.30 28.55 -14.53
N TYR A 475 5.60 27.57 -13.95
CA TYR A 475 4.16 27.39 -14.11
C TYR A 475 3.46 27.90 -12.85
N ASP A 476 2.52 28.82 -13.04
CA ASP A 476 1.63 29.29 -11.99
C ASP A 476 0.39 28.38 -11.96
N ALA A 477 0.26 27.58 -10.91
CA ALA A 477 -0.84 26.65 -10.73
C ALA A 477 -2.16 27.34 -10.34
N GLY A 478 -2.11 28.52 -9.73
CA GLY A 478 -3.30 29.29 -9.37
C GLY A 478 -3.95 29.93 -10.60
N ALA A 479 -3.14 30.60 -11.41
CA ALA A 479 -3.55 31.24 -12.67
C ALA A 479 -3.61 30.27 -13.85
N LYS A 480 -3.04 29.08 -13.70
CA LYS A 480 -2.99 28.00 -14.71
C LYS A 480 -2.32 28.43 -16.02
N VAL A 481 -1.19 29.11 -15.88
CA VAL A 481 -0.41 29.66 -17.00
C VAL A 481 1.08 29.53 -16.77
N TRP A 482 1.83 29.41 -17.86
CA TRP A 482 3.28 29.54 -17.83
C TRP A 482 3.66 31.02 -17.70
N LYS A 483 4.23 31.42 -16.55
CA LYS A 483 4.82 32.77 -16.37
C LYS A 483 6.13 32.90 -17.13
N THR A 484 6.94 31.84 -17.09
CA THR A 484 8.18 31.75 -17.83
C THR A 484 8.13 30.53 -18.72
N LYS A 485 8.31 30.74 -20.03
CA LYS A 485 8.41 29.67 -21.02
C LYS A 485 9.52 28.68 -20.66
N ARG A 486 9.29 27.38 -20.88
CA ARG A 486 10.27 26.33 -20.65
C ARG A 486 11.49 26.52 -21.56
N SER A 487 12.65 26.32 -20.98
CA SER A 487 13.95 26.27 -21.67
C SER A 487 14.59 24.91 -21.47
N ASN A 488 15.20 24.35 -22.50
CA ASN A 488 15.94 23.09 -22.38
C ASN A 488 17.31 23.26 -21.74
N LYS A 489 17.64 22.33 -20.84
CA LYS A 489 18.96 22.09 -20.28
C LYS A 489 19.25 20.58 -20.28
N THR A 490 20.51 20.21 -20.08
CA THR A 490 20.88 18.79 -19.94
C THR A 490 21.87 18.60 -18.81
N VAL A 491 21.79 17.45 -18.14
CA VAL A 491 22.74 17.04 -17.10
C VAL A 491 23.30 15.66 -17.45
N ALA A 492 24.59 15.45 -17.21
CA ALA A 492 25.20 14.13 -17.39
C ALA A 492 24.72 13.18 -16.29
N VAL A 493 24.39 11.94 -16.66
CA VAL A 493 23.92 10.93 -15.72
C VAL A 493 24.82 9.71 -15.84
N ALA A 494 25.71 9.54 -14.87
CA ALA A 494 26.57 8.36 -14.80
C ALA A 494 25.79 7.17 -14.22
N LYS A 495 26.27 5.94 -14.46
CA LYS A 495 25.62 4.74 -13.93
C LYS A 495 25.44 4.71 -12.41
N ALA A 496 26.35 5.35 -11.67
CA ALA A 496 26.31 5.45 -10.21
C ALA A 496 25.60 6.73 -9.71
N SER A 497 25.00 7.53 -10.59
CA SER A 497 24.27 8.74 -10.19
C SER A 497 23.11 8.39 -9.24
N GLU A 498 22.91 9.25 -8.26
CA GLU A 498 21.73 9.18 -7.38
C GLU A 498 20.53 9.87 -8.04
N LEU A 499 19.33 9.59 -7.54
CA LEU A 499 18.08 10.20 -8.00
C LEU A 499 18.12 11.74 -7.96
N SER A 500 18.84 12.32 -7.00
CA SER A 500 19.00 13.77 -6.84
C SER A 500 19.56 14.47 -8.08
N VAL A 501 20.34 13.77 -8.92
CA VAL A 501 20.88 14.31 -10.18
C VAL A 501 19.76 14.75 -11.14
N ILE A 502 18.60 14.10 -11.09
CA ILE A 502 17.45 14.40 -11.94
C ILE A 502 16.27 15.03 -11.18
N GLU A 503 16.39 15.30 -9.88
CA GLU A 503 15.32 15.93 -9.07
C GLU A 503 15.74 17.26 -8.43
N ALA A 504 17.03 17.48 -8.25
CA ALA A 504 17.59 18.70 -7.64
C ALA A 504 18.38 19.55 -8.66
N MET A 505 17.97 19.53 -9.93
CA MET A 505 18.68 20.24 -11.01
C MET A 505 18.44 21.76 -10.92
N ASP A 506 19.50 22.53 -11.10
CA ASP A 506 19.41 23.99 -11.11
C ASP A 506 18.59 24.53 -12.30
N GLY A 507 17.58 25.35 -12.00
CA GLY A 507 16.64 25.88 -12.96
C GLY A 507 15.78 24.83 -13.66
N ALA A 508 15.49 23.71 -13.00
CA ALA A 508 14.39 22.82 -13.37
C ALA A 508 13.03 23.53 -13.26
N THR A 509 12.00 22.98 -13.93
CA THR A 509 10.64 23.53 -13.89
C THR A 509 10.13 23.74 -12.47
N ILE A 510 9.66 24.96 -12.20
CA ILE A 510 9.04 25.35 -10.93
C ILE A 510 7.52 25.38 -11.13
N VAL A 511 6.79 24.82 -10.14
CA VAL A 511 5.35 24.99 -10.00
C VAL A 511 5.14 25.88 -8.78
N GLU A 512 4.55 27.05 -8.97
CA GLU A 512 4.22 28.00 -7.93
C GLU A 512 2.71 28.26 -7.84
N ASN A 513 2.29 29.06 -6.87
CA ASN A 513 0.89 29.41 -6.64
C ASN A 513 0.54 30.83 -7.09
#